data_AF-A0A2H0XUJ7-F1
#
_entry.id   AF-A0A2H0XUJ7-F1
#
_cell.length_a   1.000
_cell.length_b   1.000
_cell.length_c   1.000
_cell.angle_alpha   90.00
_cell.angle_beta   90.00
_cell.angle_gamma   90.00
#
_symmetry.space_group_name_H-M   'P 1'
#
loop_
_entity.id
_entity.type
_entity.pdbx_description
1 polymer ?
#
loop_
_entity_poly.entity_id
_entity_poly.type
_entity_poly.pdbx_seq_one_letter_code
_entity_poly.pdbx_strand_id
1 'polypeptide(L)' 'EIIISGGGAKNPVLVNHLRRMFTNVPIRNTTEHGIPGDAKEAFAFAILAALRIWGIPGNVPNTTGARHKVVLGKIIN' A
#
# COMPACT_ATOMS: atom_id res chain seq x y z
N GLU A 1 11.69 3.49 8.04
CA GLU A 1 10.54 4.21 8.62
C GLU A 1 9.30 3.34 8.55
N ILE A 2 8.24 3.68 9.27
CA ILE A 2 6.91 3.06 9.16
C ILE A 2 5.98 4.11 8.56
N ILE A 3 5.44 3.80 7.38
CA ILE A 3 4.49 4.66 6.68
C ILE A 3 3.08 4.17 6.98
N ILE A 4 2.25 5.02 7.57
CA ILE A 4 0.86 4.72 7.92
C ILE A 4 -0.11 5.37 6.94
N SER A 5 -1.23 4.69 6.68
CA SER A 5 -2.30 5.12 5.75
C SER A 5 -3.66 4.61 6.23
N GLY A 6 -4.74 5.00 5.56
CA GLY A 6 -6.10 4.57 5.89
C GLY A 6 -6.64 5.19 7.20
N GLY A 7 -7.85 4.80 7.60
CA GLY A 7 -8.55 5.39 8.74
C GLY A 7 -7.80 5.28 10.07
N GLY A 8 -7.06 4.19 10.29
CA GLY A 8 -6.27 3.97 11.50
C GLY A 8 -5.17 5.02 11.72
N ALA A 9 -4.62 5.60 10.64
CA ALA A 9 -3.61 6.65 10.73
C ALA A 9 -4.15 7.97 11.31
N LYS A 10 -5.48 8.14 11.36
CA LYS A 10 -6.16 9.31 11.96
C LYS A 10 -6.44 9.10 13.46
N ASN A 11 -6.25 7.89 13.99
CA ASN A 11 -6.50 7.59 15.40
C ASN A 11 -5.26 7.92 16.27
N PRO A 12 -5.30 8.96 17.11
CA PRO A 12 -4.13 9.39 17.88
C PRO A 12 -3.69 8.35 18.92
N VAL A 13 -4.61 7.55 19.46
CA VAL A 13 -4.30 6.49 20.44
C VAL A 13 -3.46 5.39 19.77
N LEU A 14 -3.88 4.92 18.60
CA LEU A 14 -3.16 3.89 17.85
C LEU A 14 -1.78 4.40 17.40
N VAL A 15 -1.70 5.62 16.86
CA VAL A 15 -0.43 6.21 16.40
C VAL A 15 0.54 6.43 17.56
N ASN A 16 0.05 6.89 18.72
CA ASN A 16 0.90 7.05 19.90
C ASN A 16 1.38 5.69 20.45
N HIS A 17 0.55 4.65 20.38
CA HIS A 17 0.97 3.29 20.75
C HIS A 17 2.09 2.79 19.82
N LEU A 18 1.94 2.96 18.50
CA LEU A 18 2.99 2.62 17.53
C LEU A 18 4.29 3.38 17.80
N ARG A 19 4.23 4.70 18.08
CA ARG A 19 5.41 5.51 18.41
C ARG A 19 6.14 5.02 19.67
N ARG A 20 5.39 4.55 20.67
CA ARG A 20 5.97 3.97 21.90
C ARG A 20 6.61 2.61 21.66
N MET A 21 6.03 1.78 20.79
CA MET A 21 6.59 0.47 20.44
C MET A 21 7.85 0.58 19.57
N PHE A 22 7.88 1.54 18.66
CA PHE A 22 8.93 1.69 17.66
C PHE A 22 9.76 2.96 17.89
N THR A 23 10.43 3.06 19.04
CA THR A 23 11.15 4.27 19.46
C THR A 23 12.26 4.71 18.50
N ASN A 24 12.85 3.76 17.77
CA ASN A 24 13.98 4.00 16.87
C ASN A 24 13.57 3.99 15.39
N VAL A 25 12.26 3.92 15.07
CA VAL A 25 11.76 3.93 13.70
C VAL A 25 10.74 5.06 13.54
N PRO A 26 10.99 6.04 12.67
CA PRO A 26 10.05 7.15 12.50
C PRO A 26 8.72 6.63 11.93
N ILE A 27 7.62 7.07 12.53
CA ILE A 27 6.25 6.83 12.06
C ILE A 27 5.80 8.05 11.25
N ARG A 28 5.53 7.88 9.95
CA ARG A 28 5.12 8.94 9.03
C ARG A 28 3.78 8.67 8.37
N ASN A 29 3.00 9.70 8.12
CA ASN A 29 1.79 9.56 7.31
C ASN A 29 2.16 9.51 5.82
N THR A 30 1.47 8.66 5.04
CA THR A 30 1.64 8.60 3.59
C THR A 30 1.42 9.94 2.87
N THR A 31 0.71 10.91 3.49
CA THR A 31 0.58 12.28 2.98
C THR A 31 1.90 13.04 2.94
N GLU A 32 2.85 12.71 3.82
CA GLU A 32 4.22 13.27 3.78
C GLU A 32 4.97 12.88 2.49
N HIS A 33 4.50 11.82 1.80
CA HIS A 33 5.01 11.37 0.51
C HIS A 33 4.10 11.76 -0.66
N GLY A 34 3.16 12.69 -0.46
CA GLY A 34 2.27 13.18 -1.51
C GLY A 34 1.12 12.24 -1.88
N ILE A 35 0.91 11.14 -1.15
CA ILE A 35 -0.19 10.20 -1.41
C ILE A 35 -1.27 10.40 -0.34
N PRO A 36 -2.49 10.83 -0.70
CA PRO A 36 -3.59 10.93 0.25
C PRO A 36 -3.93 9.55 0.85
N GLY A 37 -3.98 9.47 2.18
CA GLY A 37 -4.16 8.20 2.89
C GLY A 37 -5.43 7.44 2.54
N ASP A 38 -6.53 8.15 2.29
CA ASP A 38 -7.82 7.56 1.90
C ASP A 38 -7.84 7.10 0.43
N ALA A 39 -7.00 7.70 -0.43
CA ALA A 39 -6.93 7.39 -1.86
C ALA A 39 -5.92 6.27 -2.20
N LYS A 40 -5.04 5.91 -1.26
CA LYS A 40 -3.93 4.98 -1.49
C LYS A 40 -4.38 3.65 -2.11
N GLU A 41 -5.47 3.07 -1.61
CA GLU A 41 -5.98 1.78 -2.12
C GLU A 41 -6.62 1.92 -3.51
N ALA A 42 -7.32 3.02 -3.77
CA ALA A 42 -7.85 3.32 -5.10
C ALA A 42 -6.70 3.49 -6.14
N PHE A 43 -5.62 4.19 -5.76
CA PHE A 43 -4.42 4.27 -6.60
C PHE A 43 -3.77 2.91 -6.83
N ALA A 44 -3.75 2.03 -5.82
CA ALA A 44 -3.22 0.67 -6.01
C ALA A 44 -4.01 -0.10 -7.09
N PHE A 45 -5.34 -0.02 -7.11
CA PHE A 45 -6.15 -0.63 -8.18
C PHE A 45 -5.93 0.02 -9.54
N ALA A 46 -5.80 1.35 -9.62
CA ALA A 46 -5.49 2.04 -10.86
C ALA A 46 -4.13 1.61 -11.44
N ILE A 47 -3.12 1.47 -10.57
CA ILE A 47 -1.81 0.93 -10.95
C ILE A 47 -1.94 -0.51 -11.44
N LEU A 48 -2.68 -1.38 -10.74
CA LEU A 48 -2.90 -2.76 -11.18
C LEU A 48 -3.57 -2.85 -12.57
N ALA A 49 -4.52 -1.95 -12.86
CA ALA A 49 -5.13 -1.85 -14.18
C ALA A 49 -4.11 -1.42 -15.26
N ALA A 50 -3.27 -0.42 -14.98
CA ALA A 50 -2.20 -0.01 -15.90
C ALA A 50 -1.19 -1.13 -16.15
N LEU A 51 -0.78 -1.84 -15.09
CA LEU A 51 0.11 -3.00 -15.20
C LEU A 51 -0.50 -4.11 -16.07
N ARG A 52 -1.81 -4.35 -15.99
CA ARG A 52 -2.51 -5.28 -16.88
C ARG A 52 -2.42 -4.85 -18.34
N ILE A 53 -2.67 -3.58 -18.63
CA ILE A 53 -2.60 -3.03 -19.99
C ILE A 53 -1.18 -3.15 -20.56
N TRP A 54 -0.16 -2.92 -19.74
CA TRP A 54 1.24 -3.04 -20.14
C TRP A 54 1.82 -4.46 -20.06
N GLY A 55 1.04 -5.45 -19.64
CA GLY A 55 1.51 -6.84 -19.50
C GLY A 55 2.57 -7.03 -18.41
N ILE A 56 2.66 -6.12 -17.43
CA ILE A 56 3.63 -6.18 -16.35
C ILE A 56 3.02 -6.95 -15.16
N PRO A 57 3.74 -7.92 -14.56
CA PRO A 57 3.26 -8.60 -13.36
C PRO A 57 2.96 -7.66 -12.19
N GLY A 58 1.78 -7.80 -11.59
CA GLY A 58 1.32 -6.94 -10.49
C GLY A 58 1.42 -7.56 -9.10
N ASN A 59 1.69 -8.86 -9.00
CA ASN A 59 1.87 -9.54 -7.71
C ASN A 59 3.33 -9.53 -7.25
N VAL A 60 3.51 -9.65 -5.94
CA VAL A 60 4.80 -9.89 -5.30
C VAL A 60 4.76 -11.29 -4.68
N PRO A 61 5.43 -12.30 -5.27
CA PRO A 61 5.41 -13.68 -4.76
C PRO A 61 5.70 -13.83 -3.28
N ASN A 62 6.69 -13.09 -2.76
CA ASN A 62 7.03 -13.12 -1.33
C ASN A 62 5.91 -12.59 -0.41
N THR A 63 4.99 -11.78 -0.94
CA THR A 63 3.81 -11.29 -0.21
C THR A 63 2.61 -12.21 -0.40
N THR A 64 2.41 -12.77 -1.60
CA THR A 64 1.19 -13.54 -1.92
C THR A 64 1.33 -15.05 -1.81
N GLY A 65 2.54 -15.58 -1.68
CA GLY A 65 2.83 -17.02 -1.72
C GLY A 65 2.72 -17.65 -3.12
N ALA A 66 2.57 -16.86 -4.17
CA ALA A 66 2.50 -17.37 -5.54
C ALA A 66 3.84 -17.99 -5.99
N ARG A 67 3.81 -19.05 -6.80
CA ARG A 67 5.04 -19.70 -7.31
C ARG A 67 5.87 -18.80 -8.22
N HIS A 68 5.20 -17.95 -9.00
CA HIS A 68 5.83 -17.05 -9.97
C HIS A 68 5.11 -15.70 -10.02
N LYS A 69 5.75 -14.71 -10.65
CA LYS A 69 5.14 -13.42 -10.98
C LYS A 69 4.10 -13.62 -12.08
N VAL A 70 2.94 -12.97 -11.95
CA VAL A 70 1.79 -13.05 -12.87
C VAL A 70 1.18 -11.67 -13.13
N VAL A 71 0.69 -11.47 -14.35
CA VAL A 71 -0.12 -10.30 -14.70
C VAL A 71 -1.51 -10.45 -14.06
N LEU A 72 -1.87 -9.49 -13.21
CA LEU A 72 -3.12 -9.52 -12.45
C LEU A 72 -4.29 -8.88 -13.25
N GLY A 73 -5.52 -9.19 -12.86
CA GLY A 73 -6.74 -8.61 -13.45
C GLY A 73 -7.21 -9.29 -14.73
N LYS A 74 -8.39 -8.89 -15.21
CA LYS A 74 -9.03 -9.35 -16.46
C LYS A 74 -9.64 -8.15 -17.17
N ILE A 75 -9.44 -8.05 -18.49
CA ILE A 75 -10.12 -7.08 -19.34
C ILE A 75 -11.46 -7.71 -19.74
N ILE A 76 -12.56 -7.00 -19.47
CA ILE A 76 -13.91 -7.42 -19.83
C ILE A 76 -14.35 -6.47 -20.95
N ASN A 77 -14.72 -7.06 -22.09
CA ASN A 77 -15.28 -6.36 -23.24
C ASN A 77 -16.80 -6.53 -23.25
#